data_AF-A0A1H2BP18-F1
#
_entry.id   AF-A0A1H2BP18-F1
#
_cell.length_a   1.000
_cell.length_b   1.000
_cell.length_c   1.000
_cell.angle_alpha   90.00
_cell.angle_beta   90.00
_cell.angle_gamma   90.00
#
_symmetry.space_group_name_H-M   'P 1'
#
loop_
_entity.id
_entity.type
_entity.pdbx_description
1 polymer ?
#
loop_
_entity_poly.entity_id
_entity_poly.type
_entity_poly.pdbx_seq_one_letter_code
_entity_poly.pdbx_strand_id
1 'polypeptide(L)'
;MDWMQFVSAMVSALAWPAAVVTVVCLLKNPILGLIPKIRSFKYGELHVDLTEELKAVQESLPDKPQLPPSDEKAPQPIPVALQLAAVSPRGAILHSWLQVEAAVENLTNEVGVAFPAKTSPFVKMRTLLDEQVIDPLMYTTFVQLSKVRNDAVHLSDREMGYEDATMMWGSCSWLIERLNAALPLTKDEG
;
A
#
# COMPACT_ATOMS: atom_id res chain seq x y z
N MET A 1 -58.81 -32.39 30.06
CA MET A 1 -57.83 -32.56 28.98
C MET A 1 -56.91 -33.69 29.38
N ASP A 2 -56.66 -34.63 28.45
CA ASP A 2 -55.80 -35.78 28.69
C ASP A 2 -54.37 -35.32 28.95
N TRP A 3 -53.75 -35.86 30.01
CA TRP A 3 -52.37 -35.57 30.42
C TRP A 3 -51.38 -35.75 29.26
N MET A 4 -51.64 -36.72 28.38
CA MET A 4 -50.84 -36.96 27.17
C MET A 4 -50.87 -35.79 26.18
N GLN A 5 -52.00 -35.08 26.07
CA GLN A 5 -52.11 -33.94 25.15
C GLN A 5 -51.34 -32.71 25.64
N PHE A 6 -51.26 -32.50 26.96
CA PHE A 6 -50.46 -31.42 27.54
C PHE A 6 -48.96 -31.63 27.28
N VAL A 7 -48.47 -32.85 27.48
CA VAL A 7 -47.06 -33.20 27.21
C VAL A 7 -46.73 -33.04 25.72
N SER A 8 -47.62 -33.48 24.82
CA SER A 8 -47.43 -33.30 23.37
C SER A 8 -47.35 -31.82 22.98
N ALA A 9 -48.26 -30.98 23.48
CA ALA A 9 -48.28 -29.55 23.16
C ALA A 9 -47.02 -28.83 23.66
N MET A 10 -46.52 -29.20 24.84
CA MET A 10 -45.30 -28.63 25.42
C MET A 10 -44.04 -29.03 24.63
N VAL A 11 -43.93 -30.30 24.23
CA VAL A 11 -42.81 -30.78 23.39
C VAL A 11 -42.84 -30.10 22.02
N SER A 12 -44.00 -29.99 21.38
CA SER A 12 -44.12 -29.31 20.08
C SER A 12 -43.74 -27.82 20.15
N ALA A 13 -44.09 -27.14 21.25
CA ALA A 13 -43.73 -25.74 21.45
C ALA A 13 -42.22 -25.54 21.72
N LEU A 14 -41.58 -26.47 22.43
CA LEU A 14 -40.16 -26.40 22.78
C LEU A 14 -39.23 -26.98 21.71
N ALA A 15 -39.73 -27.86 20.83
CA ALA A 15 -38.94 -28.51 19.81
C ALA A 15 -38.28 -27.51 18.85
N TRP A 16 -39.00 -26.48 18.41
CA TRP A 16 -38.47 -25.48 17.49
C TRP A 16 -37.41 -24.57 18.13
N PRO A 17 -37.63 -23.95 19.30
CA PRO A 17 -36.59 -23.22 20.02
C PRO A 17 -35.35 -24.08 20.32
N ALA A 18 -35.54 -25.32 20.77
CA ALA A 18 -34.44 -26.23 21.05
C ALA A 18 -33.64 -26.56 19.78
N ALA A 19 -34.32 -26.87 18.67
CA ALA A 19 -33.67 -27.13 17.40
C ALA A 19 -32.84 -25.92 16.92
N VAL A 20 -33.38 -24.71 16.99
CA VAL A 20 -32.67 -23.48 16.61
C VAL A 20 -31.42 -23.29 17.48
N VAL A 21 -31.54 -23.43 18.80
CA VAL A 21 -30.40 -23.31 19.73
C VAL A 21 -29.35 -24.38 19.46
N THR A 22 -29.75 -25.62 19.20
CA THR A 22 -28.83 -26.72 18.86
C THR A 22 -28.08 -26.43 17.56
N VAL A 23 -28.78 -25.97 16.52
CA VAL A 23 -28.17 -25.59 15.23
C VAL A 23 -27.18 -24.44 15.43
N VAL A 24 -27.55 -23.37 16.14
CA VAL A 24 -26.65 -22.23 16.41
C VAL A 24 -25.43 -22.67 17.22
N CYS A 25 -25.60 -23.51 18.24
CA CYS A 25 -24.48 -24.02 19.04
C CYS A 25 -23.54 -24.94 18.26
N LEU A 26 -24.05 -25.71 17.30
CA LEU A 26 -23.23 -26.54 16.41
C LEU A 26 -22.50 -25.70 15.35
N LEU A 27 -23.14 -24.66 14.81
CA LEU A 27 -22.58 -23.83 13.73
C LEU A 27 -21.66 -22.71 14.22
N LYS A 28 -21.75 -22.25 15.47
CA LYS A 28 -20.91 -21.15 15.98
C LYS A 28 -19.41 -21.45 15.86
N ASN A 29 -19.00 -22.68 16.20
CA ASN A 29 -17.60 -23.10 16.21
C ASN A 29 -16.99 -23.15 14.78
N PRO A 30 -17.62 -23.81 13.78
CA PRO A 30 -17.08 -23.81 12.42
C PRO A 30 -17.10 -22.43 11.76
N ILE A 31 -18.13 -21.59 12.02
CA ILE A 31 -18.19 -20.23 11.45
C ILE A 31 -17.06 -19.37 12.01
N LEU A 32 -16.81 -19.41 13.32
CA LEU A 32 -15.70 -18.67 13.94
C LEU A 32 -14.33 -19.12 13.42
N GLY A 33 -14.17 -20.41 13.09
CA GLY A 33 -12.95 -20.96 12.49
C GLY A 33 -12.74 -20.58 11.00
N LEU A 34 -13.79 -20.16 10.29
CA LEU A 34 -13.71 -19.71 8.89
C LEU A 34 -13.36 -18.23 8.75
N ILE A 35 -13.69 -17.40 9.75
CA ILE A 35 -13.31 -15.97 9.79
C ILE A 35 -11.81 -15.73 9.55
N PRO A 36 -10.87 -16.44 10.22
CA PRO A 36 -9.45 -16.24 9.96
C PRO A 36 -9.03 -16.70 8.56
N LYS A 37 -9.69 -17.70 7.94
CA LYS A 37 -9.40 -18.12 6.57
C LYS A 37 -9.84 -17.10 5.54
N ILE A 38 -11.03 -16.51 5.70
CA ILE A 38 -11.52 -15.43 4.83
C ILE A 38 -10.62 -14.20 4.93
N ARG A 39 -10.15 -13.88 6.16
CA ARG A 39 -9.19 -12.81 6.38
C ARG A 39 -7.85 -13.11 5.68
N SER A 40 -7.25 -14.26 5.96
CA SER A 40 -5.99 -14.69 5.34
C SER A 40 -6.06 -14.72 3.82
N PHE A 41 -7.20 -15.12 3.25
CA PHE A 41 -7.40 -15.14 1.80
C PHE A 41 -7.46 -13.72 1.23
N LYS A 42 -8.25 -12.82 1.83
CA LYS A 42 -8.30 -11.40 1.41
C LYS A 42 -6.94 -10.71 1.51
N TYR A 43 -6.17 -10.98 2.56
CA TYR A 43 -4.83 -10.41 2.73
C TYR A 43 -3.81 -11.05 1.77
N GLY A 44 -3.97 -12.33 1.44
CA GLY A 44 -3.18 -13.00 0.41
C GLY A 44 -3.45 -12.45 -0.99
N GLU A 45 -4.72 -12.24 -1.35
CA GLU A 45 -5.10 -11.56 -2.61
C GLU A 45 -4.54 -10.14 -2.65
N LEU A 46 -4.73 -9.34 -1.60
CA LEU A 46 -4.23 -7.98 -1.52
C LEU A 46 -2.69 -7.90 -1.59
N HIS A 47 -1.98 -8.87 -1.00
CA HIS A 47 -0.52 -8.96 -1.12
C HIS A 47 -0.08 -9.33 -2.53
N VAL A 48 -0.73 -10.31 -3.17
CA VAL A 48 -0.44 -10.69 -4.56
C VAL A 48 -0.68 -9.51 -5.49
N ASP A 49 -1.80 -8.81 -5.36
CA ASP A 49 -2.11 -7.60 -6.12
C ASP A 49 -1.03 -6.53 -5.93
N LEU A 50 -0.61 -6.25 -4.68
CA LEU A 50 0.45 -5.28 -4.39
C LEU A 50 1.78 -5.67 -5.03
N THR A 51 2.20 -6.93 -4.90
CA THR A 51 3.45 -7.42 -5.50
C THR A 51 3.38 -7.35 -7.04
N GLU A 52 2.23 -7.66 -7.64
CA GLU A 52 2.02 -7.54 -9.09
C GLU A 52 2.04 -6.08 -9.55
N GLU A 53 1.38 -5.17 -8.83
CA GLU A 53 1.40 -3.74 -9.11
C GLU A 53 2.83 -3.18 -9.02
N LEU A 54 3.60 -3.54 -7.99
CA LEU A 54 5.00 -3.13 -7.85
C LEU A 54 5.91 -3.68 -8.96
N LYS A 55 5.68 -4.91 -9.41
CA LYS A 55 6.40 -5.48 -10.55
C LYS A 55 6.04 -4.75 -11.84
N ALA A 56 4.75 -4.48 -12.08
CA ALA A 56 4.29 -3.75 -13.24
C ALA A 56 4.88 -2.33 -13.30
N VAL A 57 5.00 -1.66 -12.15
CA VAL A 57 5.70 -0.37 -12.05
C VAL A 57 7.16 -0.54 -12.48
N GLN A 58 7.92 -1.45 -11.86
CA GLN A 58 9.34 -1.64 -12.18
C GLN A 58 9.59 -2.02 -13.64
N GLU A 59 8.76 -2.87 -14.23
CA GLU A 59 8.88 -3.28 -15.64
C GLU A 59 8.62 -2.11 -16.62
N SER A 60 7.85 -1.11 -16.19
CA SER A 60 7.53 0.07 -17.00
C SER A 60 8.62 1.16 -16.94
N LEU A 61 9.57 1.07 -16.00
CA LEU A 61 10.62 2.08 -15.84
C LEU A 61 11.77 1.86 -16.84
N PRO A 62 12.15 2.88 -17.63
CA PRO A 62 13.35 2.85 -18.45
C PRO A 62 14.58 2.97 -17.53
N ASP A 63 15.49 2.01 -17.69
CA ASP A 63 16.56 1.68 -16.77
C ASP A 63 16.07 1.40 -15.35
N LYS A 64 15.97 0.10 -15.02
CA LYS A 64 15.82 -0.35 -13.64
C LYS A 64 16.91 0.32 -12.80
N PRO A 65 16.61 0.86 -11.60
CA PRO A 65 17.64 1.19 -10.63
C PRO A 65 18.50 -0.06 -10.44
N GLN A 66 19.65 -0.09 -11.10
CA GLN A 66 20.64 -1.08 -10.82
C GLN A 66 21.05 -0.74 -9.40
N LEU A 67 20.68 -1.60 -8.45
CA LEU A 67 21.43 -1.67 -7.20
C LEU A 67 22.88 -1.70 -7.66
N PRO A 68 23.68 -0.66 -7.35
CA PRO A 68 25.01 -0.56 -7.94
C PRO A 68 25.70 -1.90 -7.68
N PRO A 69 26.32 -2.52 -8.72
CA PRO A 69 27.26 -3.59 -8.45
C PRO A 69 28.18 -3.04 -7.38
N SER A 70 28.33 -3.78 -6.29
CA SER A 70 29.11 -3.37 -5.13
C SER A 70 30.58 -3.28 -5.54
N ASP A 71 30.93 -2.22 -6.28
CA ASP A 71 32.28 -1.71 -6.37
C ASP A 71 32.61 -1.16 -5.00
N GLU A 72 33.70 -1.69 -4.46
CA GLU A 72 34.33 -1.43 -3.19
C GLU A 72 34.59 0.08 -3.02
N LYS A 73 33.54 0.83 -2.66
CA LYS A 73 33.60 2.23 -2.30
C LYS A 73 32.95 2.37 -0.93
N ALA A 74 33.64 3.11 -0.06
CA ALA A 74 33.42 3.24 1.39
C ALA A 74 31.95 3.09 1.84
N PRO A 75 31.67 2.49 3.03
CA PRO A 75 30.32 2.18 3.47
C PRO A 75 29.40 3.40 3.39
N GLN A 76 28.60 3.47 2.33
CA GLN A 76 27.51 4.43 2.25
C GLN A 76 26.50 4.00 3.32
N PRO A 77 25.99 4.92 4.15
CA PRO A 77 24.96 4.58 5.11
C PRO A 77 23.79 3.91 4.37
N ILE A 78 23.39 2.72 4.83
CA ILE A 78 22.23 2.02 4.28
C ILE A 78 21.05 3.00 4.31
N PRO A 79 20.33 3.23 3.19
CA PRO A 79 19.17 4.10 3.18
C PRO A 79 18.18 3.75 4.30
N VAL A 80 17.64 4.75 4.99
CA VAL A 80 16.73 4.57 6.15
C VAL A 80 15.56 3.66 5.81
N ALA A 81 15.02 3.76 4.59
CA ALA A 81 13.95 2.89 4.12
C ALA A 81 14.35 1.40 4.10
N LEU A 82 15.58 1.07 3.70
CA LEU A 82 16.07 -0.31 3.68
C LEU A 82 16.38 -0.85 5.08
N GLN A 83 16.83 0.01 5.99
CA GLN A 83 16.95 -0.35 7.41
C GLN A 83 15.58 -0.64 8.02
N LEU A 84 14.59 0.21 7.70
CA LEU A 84 13.22 0.05 8.17
C LEU A 84 12.56 -1.19 7.55
N ALA A 85 12.88 -1.54 6.30
CA ALA A 85 12.32 -2.72 5.63
C ALA A 85 12.62 -4.02 6.39
N ALA A 86 13.75 -4.09 7.10
CA ALA A 86 14.11 -5.26 7.90
C ALA A 86 13.29 -5.40 9.19
N VAL A 87 12.68 -4.30 9.68
CA VAL A 87 11.98 -4.26 10.98
C VAL A 87 10.47 -4.03 10.82
N SER A 88 10.09 -3.17 9.88
CA SER A 88 8.72 -2.86 9.48
C SER A 88 8.69 -2.56 7.96
N PRO A 89 8.41 -3.57 7.13
CA PRO A 89 8.20 -3.39 5.69
C PRO A 89 7.14 -2.33 5.38
N ARG A 90 6.05 -2.28 6.17
CA ARG A 90 5.03 -1.24 6.02
C ARG A 90 5.61 0.15 6.25
N GLY A 91 6.36 0.31 7.34
CA GLY A 91 7.01 1.57 7.68
C GLY A 91 7.94 2.02 6.57
N ALA A 92 8.68 1.10 5.96
CA ALA A 92 9.58 1.38 4.84
C ALA A 92 8.83 1.85 3.58
N ILE A 93 7.71 1.22 3.23
CA ILE A 93 6.86 1.63 2.11
C ILE A 93 6.32 3.05 2.34
N LEU A 94 5.76 3.31 3.53
CA LEU A 94 5.22 4.63 3.87
C LEU A 94 6.29 5.71 3.90
N HIS A 95 7.48 5.40 4.45
CA HIS A 95 8.62 6.30 4.47
C HIS A 95 9.15 6.60 3.06
N SER A 96 9.16 5.60 2.18
CA SER A 96 9.58 5.79 0.78
C SER A 96 8.61 6.70 0.03
N TRP A 97 7.30 6.52 0.23
CA TRP A 97 6.28 7.40 -0.34
C TRP A 97 6.38 8.85 0.17
N LEU A 98 6.61 9.05 1.47
CA LEU A 98 6.74 10.39 2.05
C LEU A 98 7.86 11.20 1.38
N GLN A 99 8.96 10.53 0.98
CA GLN A 99 10.05 11.19 0.26
C GLN A 99 9.63 11.62 -1.16
N VAL A 100 8.77 10.85 -1.84
CA VAL A 100 8.18 11.27 -3.12
C VAL A 100 7.30 12.50 -2.91
N GLU A 101 6.44 12.51 -1.89
CA GLU A 101 5.58 13.67 -1.60
C GLU A 101 6.41 14.94 -1.33
N ALA A 102 7.50 14.81 -0.57
CA ALA A 102 8.44 15.90 -0.33
C ALA A 102 9.12 16.39 -1.63
N ALA A 103 9.52 15.48 -2.52
CA ALA A 103 10.12 15.84 -3.81
C ALA A 103 9.12 16.56 -4.73
N VAL A 104 7.85 16.12 -4.76
CA VAL A 104 6.78 16.81 -5.49
C VAL A 104 6.55 18.20 -4.93
N GLU A 105 6.48 18.34 -3.61
CA GLU A 105 6.33 19.65 -2.96
C GLU A 105 7.47 20.60 -3.36
N ASN A 106 8.70 20.11 -3.28
CA ASN A 106 9.90 20.86 -3.66
C ASN A 106 9.84 21.32 -5.12
N LEU A 107 9.55 20.40 -6.05
CA LEU A 107 9.44 20.73 -7.47
C LEU A 107 8.34 21.77 -7.73
N THR A 108 7.18 21.64 -7.09
CA THR A 108 6.11 22.65 -7.26
C THR A 108 6.50 24.03 -6.75
N ASN A 109 7.25 24.10 -5.66
CA ASN A 109 7.73 25.37 -5.11
C ASN A 109 8.79 26.02 -6.01
N GLU A 110 9.73 25.23 -6.53
CA GLU A 110 10.83 25.72 -7.38
C GLU A 110 10.36 26.17 -8.76
N VAL A 111 9.35 25.51 -9.33
CA VAL A 111 8.73 25.94 -10.60
C VAL A 111 7.84 27.18 -10.41
N GLY A 112 7.54 27.56 -9.16
CA GLY A 112 6.74 28.74 -8.84
C GLY A 112 5.23 28.54 -9.05
N VAL A 113 4.75 27.29 -9.09
CA VAL A 113 3.32 26.99 -9.21
C VAL A 113 2.67 27.08 -7.83
N ALA A 114 1.94 28.17 -7.60
CA ALA A 114 1.26 28.39 -6.33
C ALA A 114 0.01 27.49 -6.21
N PHE A 115 -0.02 26.66 -5.16
CA PHE A 115 -1.18 25.86 -4.80
C PHE A 115 -1.76 26.31 -3.45
N PRO A 116 -3.09 26.22 -3.26
CA PRO A 116 -3.68 26.30 -1.93
C PRO A 116 -3.06 25.28 -0.96
N ALA A 117 -2.93 25.63 0.32
CA ALA A 117 -2.23 24.85 1.35
C ALA A 117 -2.75 23.40 1.56
N LYS A 118 -3.93 23.05 1.05
CA LYS A 118 -4.54 21.71 1.18
C LYS A 118 -4.75 21.01 -0.17
N THR A 119 -3.98 21.39 -1.17
CA THR A 119 -4.10 20.81 -2.51
C THR A 119 -3.58 19.38 -2.52
N SER A 120 -4.35 18.46 -3.10
CA SER A 120 -3.96 17.06 -3.25
C SER A 120 -2.67 16.93 -4.07
N PRO A 121 -1.74 16.04 -3.69
CA PRO A 121 -0.56 15.71 -4.50
C PRO A 121 -0.89 15.30 -5.94
N PHE A 122 -2.05 14.69 -6.18
CA PHE A 122 -2.52 14.34 -7.53
C PHE A 122 -2.79 15.55 -8.41
N VAL A 123 -3.33 16.62 -7.82
CA VAL A 123 -3.58 17.87 -8.55
C VAL A 123 -2.25 18.51 -8.91
N LYS A 124 -1.30 18.53 -7.97
CA LYS A 124 0.07 19.04 -8.21
C LYS A 124 0.76 18.30 -9.36
N MET A 125 0.78 16.97 -9.30
CA MET A 125 1.38 16.13 -10.35
C MET A 125 0.68 16.27 -11.69
N ARG A 126 -0.66 16.44 -11.70
CA ARG A 126 -1.41 16.69 -12.95
C ARG A 126 -1.00 18.03 -13.56
N THR A 127 -0.94 19.09 -12.75
CA THR A 127 -0.50 20.41 -13.23
C THR A 127 0.93 20.37 -13.76
N LEU A 128 1.86 19.70 -13.07
CA LEU A 128 3.23 19.54 -13.55
C LEU A 128 3.31 18.81 -14.91
N LEU A 129 2.43 17.83 -15.14
CA LEU A 129 2.31 17.15 -16.42
C LEU A 129 1.74 18.06 -17.51
N ASP A 130 0.68 18.79 -17.19
CA ASP A 130 0.00 19.70 -18.13
C ASP A 130 0.94 20.84 -18.58
N GLU A 131 1.79 21.32 -17.67
CA GLU A 131 2.85 22.31 -17.92
C GLU A 131 4.13 21.71 -18.54
N GLN A 132 4.13 20.40 -18.87
CA GLN A 132 5.27 19.67 -19.46
C GLN A 132 6.57 19.70 -18.64
N VAL A 133 6.48 19.97 -17.34
CA VAL A 133 7.64 19.92 -16.41
C VAL A 133 8.06 18.47 -16.18
N ILE A 134 7.10 17.57 -16.12
CA ILE A 134 7.31 16.12 -16.01
C ILE A 134 6.74 15.41 -17.23
N ASP A 135 7.27 14.22 -17.49
CA ASP A 135 6.78 13.37 -18.57
C ASP A 135 5.59 12.49 -18.13
N PRO A 136 4.84 11.91 -19.09
CA PRO A 136 3.71 11.04 -18.77
C PRO A 136 4.09 9.80 -17.95
N LEU A 137 5.32 9.29 -18.11
CA LEU A 137 5.78 8.13 -17.37
C LEU A 137 5.89 8.47 -15.88
N MET A 138 6.57 9.57 -15.52
CA MET A 138 6.66 10.05 -14.14
C MET A 138 5.27 10.19 -13.48
N TYR A 139 4.31 10.75 -14.21
CA TYR A 139 2.93 10.87 -13.73
C TYR A 139 2.27 9.50 -13.50
N THR A 140 2.37 8.58 -14.46
CA THR A 140 1.77 7.24 -14.32
C THR A 140 2.41 6.43 -13.20
N THR A 141 3.74 6.49 -13.06
CA THR A 141 4.48 5.87 -11.95
C THR A 141 4.02 6.42 -10.61
N PHE A 142 3.86 7.74 -10.49
CA PHE A 142 3.32 8.36 -9.27
C PHE A 142 1.93 7.83 -8.91
N VAL A 143 1.02 7.75 -9.89
CA VAL A 143 -0.35 7.25 -9.68
C VAL A 143 -0.33 5.79 -9.21
N GLN A 144 0.50 4.95 -9.83
CA GLN A 144 0.63 3.54 -9.45
C GLN A 144 1.23 3.37 -8.06
N LEU A 145 2.31 4.09 -7.73
CA LEU A 145 2.91 4.05 -6.39
C LEU A 145 1.95 4.55 -5.30
N SER A 146 1.05 5.50 -5.63
CA SER A 146 0.02 5.95 -4.69
C SER A 146 -0.99 4.86 -4.36
N LYS A 147 -1.34 4.00 -5.33
CA LYS A 147 -2.21 2.84 -5.10
C LYS A 147 -1.54 1.82 -4.18
N VAL A 148 -0.32 1.43 -4.51
CA VAL A 148 0.51 0.55 -3.66
C VAL A 148 0.61 1.09 -2.22
N ARG A 149 0.82 2.40 -2.06
CA ARG A 149 0.83 3.03 -0.72
C ARG A 149 -0.52 2.98 -0.02
N ASN A 150 -1.63 3.11 -0.74
CA ASN A 150 -2.96 2.95 -0.15
C ASN A 150 -3.18 1.52 0.32
N ASP A 151 -2.80 0.53 -0.48
CA ASP A 151 -2.95 -0.89 -0.15
C ASP A 151 -2.09 -1.27 1.06
N ALA A 152 -0.84 -0.78 1.11
CA ALA A 152 0.05 -0.98 2.25
C ALA A 152 -0.48 -0.39 3.57
N VAL A 153 -1.33 0.65 3.54
CA VAL A 153 -1.98 1.20 4.75
C VAL A 153 -3.00 0.22 5.34
N HIS A 154 -3.63 -0.60 4.49
CA HIS A 154 -4.63 -1.58 4.91
C HIS A 154 -4.01 -2.92 5.33
N LEU A 155 -2.72 -3.14 5.04
CA LEU A 155 -1.97 -4.32 5.40
C LEU A 155 -1.20 -4.15 6.72
N SER A 156 -0.97 -5.25 7.42
CA SER A 156 -0.10 -5.34 8.59
C SER A 156 1.33 -5.73 8.19
N ASP A 157 2.30 -5.50 9.08
CA ASP A 157 3.71 -5.87 8.81
C ASP A 157 3.92 -7.38 8.60
N ARG A 158 2.98 -8.24 9.01
CA ARG A 158 3.06 -9.70 8.76
C ARG A 158 2.69 -10.09 7.34
N GLU A 159 2.01 -9.19 6.64
CA GLU A 159 1.44 -9.41 5.31
C GLU A 159 2.28 -8.76 4.23
N MET A 160 3.41 -8.11 4.55
CA MET A 160 4.32 -7.51 3.59
C MET A 160 5.72 -8.08 3.77
N GLY A 161 6.40 -8.34 2.66
CA GLY A 161 7.77 -8.82 2.64
C GLY A 161 8.79 -7.69 2.63
N TYR A 162 10.03 -8.03 3.03
CA TYR A 162 11.19 -7.17 2.81
C TYR A 162 11.33 -6.80 1.32
N GLU A 163 11.05 -7.75 0.42
CA GLU A 163 11.14 -7.56 -1.04
C GLU A 163 10.15 -6.50 -1.55
N ASP A 164 8.90 -6.47 -1.08
CA ASP A 164 7.94 -5.44 -1.49
C ASP A 164 8.42 -4.04 -1.07
N ALA A 165 8.98 -3.94 0.14
CA ALA A 165 9.55 -2.69 0.64
C ALA A 165 10.78 -2.24 -0.16
N THR A 166 11.64 -3.16 -0.61
CA THR A 166 12.79 -2.80 -1.45
C THR A 166 12.38 -2.42 -2.88
N MET A 167 11.38 -3.11 -3.46
CA MET A 167 10.81 -2.76 -4.76
C MET A 167 10.14 -1.38 -4.74
N MET A 168 9.39 -1.09 -3.67
CA MET A 168 8.81 0.24 -3.43
C MET A 168 9.91 1.30 -3.29
N TRP A 169 10.93 1.05 -2.47
CA TRP A 169 12.04 1.98 -2.29
C TRP A 169 12.75 2.28 -3.64
N GLY A 170 13.04 1.25 -4.43
CA GLY A 170 13.68 1.42 -5.74
C GLY A 170 12.84 2.27 -6.69
N SER A 171 11.54 2.00 -6.78
CA SER A 171 10.61 2.74 -7.65
C SER A 171 10.42 4.19 -7.19
N CYS A 172 10.31 4.42 -5.88
CA CYS A 172 10.28 5.76 -5.30
C CYS A 172 11.59 6.52 -5.57
N SER A 173 12.74 5.87 -5.42
CA SER A 173 14.06 6.49 -5.62
C SER A 173 14.24 6.93 -7.07
N TRP A 174 13.85 6.08 -8.03
CA TRP A 174 13.82 6.44 -9.45
C TRP A 174 12.95 7.68 -9.71
N LEU A 175 11.74 7.72 -9.14
CA LEU A 175 10.83 8.86 -9.35
C LEU A 175 11.40 10.14 -8.72
N ILE A 176 11.98 10.05 -7.52
CA ILE A 176 12.63 11.18 -6.84
C ILE A 176 13.79 11.72 -7.68
N GLU A 177 14.64 10.85 -8.22
CA GLU A 177 15.74 11.26 -9.10
C GLU A 177 15.24 12.00 -10.34
N ARG A 178 14.16 11.52 -10.97
CA ARG A 178 13.54 12.16 -12.13
C ARG A 178 12.88 13.50 -11.80
N LEU A 179 12.17 13.59 -10.68
CA LEU A 179 11.59 14.84 -10.19
C LEU A 179 12.68 15.87 -9.87
N ASN A 180 13.79 15.43 -9.26
CA ASN A 180 14.93 16.30 -8.97
C ASN A 180 15.64 16.73 -10.25
N ALA A 181 15.76 15.87 -11.26
CA ALA A 181 16.32 16.23 -12.55
C ALA A 181 15.45 17.22 -13.34
N ALA A 182 14.15 17.27 -13.04
CA ALA A 182 13.21 18.25 -13.59
C ALA A 182 13.23 19.60 -12.85
N LEU A 183 13.97 19.71 -11.74
CA LEU A 183 14.13 20.99 -11.06
C LEU A 183 14.81 21.99 -12.00
N PRO A 184 14.34 23.25 -12.05
CA PRO A 184 15.07 24.29 -12.75
C PRO A 184 16.48 24.35 -12.15
N LEU A 185 17.52 24.36 -13.01
CA LEU A 185 18.88 24.62 -12.57
C LEU A 185 18.83 25.92 -11.78
N THR A 186 19.01 25.84 -10.46
CA THR A 186 19.11 27.01 -9.60
C THR A 186 20.08 27.97 -10.28
N LYS A 187 19.62 29.17 -10.62
CA LYS A 187 20.55 30.25 -10.93
C LYS A 187 21.51 30.30 -9.74
N ASP A 188 22.77 29.96 -9.98
CA ASP A 188 23.88 30.49 -9.20
C ASP A 188 23.73 32.01 -9.28
N GLU A 189 23.02 32.59 -8.31
CA GLU A 189 23.06 34.02 -8.07
C GLU A 189 24.33 34.26 -7.25
N GLY A 190 25.23 35.06 -7.85
CA GLY A 190 26.59 35.35 -7.39
C GLY A 190 26.70 36.18 -6.11
#